data_AF-A0A6S6S3B3-F1
#
_entry.id   AF-A0A6S6S3B3-F1
#
_cell.length_a   1.000
_cell.length_b   1.000
_cell.length_c   1.000
_cell.angle_alpha   90.00
_cell.angle_beta   90.00
_cell.angle_gamma   90.00
#
_symmetry.space_group_name_H-M   'P 1'
#
loop_
_entity.id
_entity.type
_entity.pdbx_description
1 polymer ?
#
loop_
_entity_poly.entity_id
_entity_poly.type
_entity_poly.pdbx_seq_one_letter_code
_entity_poly.pdbx_strand_id
1 'polypeptide(L)'
;MLILSTLYNLNKQAFVAATESNHGRTRIYFANDKETLLASSKQTKPRLIPDTSFWVITNTNTNRKRNMIEQIMQDMKFPVELVEKVCGTI
;
A
#
# COMPACT_ATOMS: atom_id res chain seq x y z
N MET A 1 -5.59 0.21 -6.95
CA MET A 1 -4.82 1.46 -7.17
C MET A 1 -5.61 2.67 -6.69
N LEU A 2 -6.87 2.85 -7.12
CA LEU A 2 -7.72 3.97 -6.69
C LEU A 2 -7.77 4.16 -5.16
N ILE A 3 -7.96 3.08 -4.39
CA ILE A 3 -7.97 3.15 -2.92
C ILE A 3 -6.68 3.79 -2.37
N LEU A 4 -5.50 3.38 -2.86
CA LEU A 4 -4.22 3.93 -2.40
C LEU A 4 -4.06 5.41 -2.77
N SER A 5 -4.44 5.80 -3.99
CA SER A 5 -4.45 7.20 -4.43
C SER A 5 -5.37 8.05 -3.54
N THR A 6 -6.55 7.54 -3.21
CA THR A 6 -7.50 8.23 -2.32
C THR A 6 -6.93 8.38 -0.92
N LEU A 7 -6.39 7.30 -0.32
CA LEU A 7 -5.82 7.34 1.02
C LEU A 7 -4.66 8.34 1.13
N TYR A 8 -3.75 8.35 0.15
CA TYR A 8 -2.66 9.32 0.10
C TYR A 8 -3.18 10.77 0.05
N ASN A 9 -4.17 11.03 -0.80
CA ASN A 9 -4.72 12.39 -0.95
C ASN A 9 -5.58 12.85 0.23
N LEU A 10 -6.18 11.93 1.00
CA LEU A 10 -6.90 12.26 2.23
C LEU A 10 -5.95 12.73 3.34
N ASN A 11 -4.82 12.05 3.54
CA ASN A 11 -3.81 12.45 4.52
C ASN A 11 -2.44 11.88 4.15
N LYS A 12 -1.62 12.72 3.49
CA LYS A 12 -0.28 12.34 3.01
C LYS A 12 0.64 11.89 4.14
N GLN A 13 0.63 12.61 5.27
CA GLN A 13 1.51 12.33 6.40
C GLN A 13 1.17 10.98 7.05
N ALA A 14 -0.12 10.72 7.29
CA ALA A 14 -0.56 9.45 7.85
C ALA A 14 -0.31 8.29 6.88
N PHE A 15 -0.50 8.51 5.57
CA PHE A 15 -0.19 7.49 4.56
C PHE A 15 1.30 7.14 4.52
N VAL A 16 2.19 8.16 4.52
CA VAL A 16 3.64 7.94 4.54
C VAL A 16 4.03 7.09 5.76
N ALA A 17 3.58 7.48 6.96
CA ALA A 17 3.85 6.71 8.17
C ALA A 17 3.31 5.27 8.11
N ALA A 18 2.10 5.08 7.58
CA ALA A 18 1.50 3.75 7.41
C ALA A 18 2.22 2.88 6.38
N THR A 19 2.88 3.47 5.38
CA THR A 19 3.67 2.70 4.40
C THR A 19 5.02 2.22 4.94
N GLU A 20 5.59 2.90 5.93
CA GLU A 20 6.87 2.52 6.55
C GLU A 20 6.76 1.21 7.35
N SER A 21 5.64 1.00 8.04
CA SER A 21 5.33 -0.24 8.80
C SER A 21 4.86 -1.39 7.90
N ASN A 22 4.45 -1.11 6.66
CA ASN A 22 3.81 -2.07 5.77
C ASN A 22 4.82 -2.70 4.80
N HIS A 23 5.51 -3.73 5.28
CA HIS A 23 6.47 -4.49 4.49
C HIS A 23 6.33 -6.00 4.68
N GLY A 24 6.93 -6.76 3.78
CA GLY A 24 7.04 -8.21 3.90
C GLY A 24 8.23 -8.60 4.76
N ARG A 25 8.42 -9.91 4.91
CA ARG A 25 9.61 -10.47 5.57
C ARG A 25 10.91 -10.04 4.88
N THR A 26 10.90 -10.00 3.55
CA THR A 26 12.08 -9.67 2.73
C THR A 26 11.79 -8.68 1.61
N ARG A 27 10.53 -8.27 1.45
CA ARG A 27 10.09 -7.41 0.34
C ARG A 27 9.63 -6.07 0.91
N ILE A 28 10.08 -4.99 0.29
CA ILE A 28 9.53 -3.66 0.50
C ILE A 28 8.28 -3.57 -0.37
N TYR A 29 7.16 -3.09 0.18
CA TYR A 29 5.91 -3.01 -0.57
C TYR A 29 5.68 -1.64 -1.19
N PHE A 30 6.10 -0.58 -0.52
CA PHE A 30 5.92 0.81 -0.92
C PHE A 30 7.26 1.54 -0.87
N ALA A 31 7.52 2.40 -1.84
CA ALA A 31 8.71 3.25 -1.89
C ALA A 31 8.45 4.49 -2.76
N ASN A 32 9.29 5.52 -2.65
CA ASN A 32 9.19 6.72 -3.50
C ASN A 32 9.81 6.52 -4.90
N ASP A 33 10.49 5.40 -5.12
CA ASP A 33 11.13 5.04 -6.38
C ASP A 33 10.93 3.55 -6.68
N LYS A 34 11.09 3.21 -7.96
CA LYS A 34 10.86 1.85 -8.46
C LYS A 34 12.01 0.91 -8.06
N GLU A 35 13.21 1.45 -7.99
CA GLU A 35 14.47 0.75 -7.81
C GLU A 35 14.54 0.09 -6.42
N THR A 36 14.09 0.79 -5.38
CA THR A 36 13.97 0.29 -4.00
C THR A 36 13.12 -0.98 -3.95
N LEU A 37 11.99 -1.01 -4.66
CA LEU A 37 11.12 -2.19 -4.70
C LEU A 37 11.77 -3.36 -5.46
N LEU A 38 12.49 -3.09 -6.54
CA LEU A 38 13.21 -4.10 -7.31
C LEU A 38 14.43 -4.66 -6.58
N ALA A 39 15.11 -3.82 -5.79
CA ALA A 39 16.24 -4.22 -4.95
C ALA A 39 15.80 -5.23 -3.88
N SER A 40 14.62 -5.04 -3.29
CA SER A 40 14.07 -6.00 -2.34
C SER A 40 13.68 -7.34 -2.99
N SER A 41 13.17 -7.33 -4.23
CA SER A 41 12.96 -8.52 -5.06
C SER A 41 12.65 -8.15 -6.51
N LYS A 42 13.39 -8.72 -7.47
CA LYS A 42 13.22 -8.45 -8.91
C LYS A 42 11.83 -8.82 -9.47
N GLN A 43 11.09 -9.69 -8.80
CA GLN A 43 9.77 -10.17 -9.26
C GLN A 43 8.60 -9.37 -8.67
N THR A 44 8.82 -8.22 -8.04
CA THR A 44 7.76 -7.43 -7.39
C THR A 44 6.76 -6.77 -8.33
N LYS A 45 7.11 -6.60 -9.62
CA LYS A 45 6.33 -5.88 -10.64
C LYS A 45 5.83 -4.51 -10.10
N PRO A 46 6.74 -3.57 -9.79
CA PRO A 46 6.33 -2.27 -9.26
C PRO A 46 5.41 -1.50 -10.21
N ARG A 47 4.44 -0.76 -9.66
CA ARG A 47 3.64 0.23 -10.38
C ARG A 47 3.53 1.52 -9.59
N LEU A 48 3.60 2.66 -10.28
CA LEU A 48 3.32 3.97 -9.71
C LEU A 48 1.84 4.04 -9.29
N ILE A 49 1.58 4.53 -8.09
CA ILE A 49 0.23 4.84 -7.63
C ILE A 49 -0.17 6.20 -8.24
N PRO A 50 -1.26 6.27 -9.03
CA PRO A 50 -1.68 7.51 -9.70
C PRO A 50 -1.81 8.68 -8.73
N ASP A 51 -1.39 9.86 -9.16
CA ASP A 51 -1.46 11.12 -8.42
C ASP A 51 -0.69 11.13 -7.08
N THR A 52 0.35 10.29 -6.96
CA THR A 52 1.23 10.23 -5.79
C THR A 52 2.69 10.10 -6.23
N SER A 53 3.61 10.31 -5.28
CA SER A 53 5.04 10.01 -5.43
C SER A 53 5.40 8.56 -5.07
N PHE A 54 4.42 7.69 -4.81
CA PHE A 54 4.66 6.34 -4.31
C PHE A 54 4.51 5.26 -5.39
N TRP A 55 5.38 4.26 -5.31
CA TRP A 55 5.30 3.00 -6.02
C TRP A 55 4.80 1.89 -5.10
N VAL A 56 4.11 0.90 -5.65
CA VAL A 56 3.67 -0.30 -4.94
C VAL A 56 4.00 -1.57 -5.72
N ILE A 57 4.31 -2.65 -5.02
CA ILE A 57 4.46 -3.97 -5.63
C ILE A 57 3.11 -4.51 -6.12
N THR A 58 3.07 -5.20 -7.27
CA THR A 58 1.81 -5.75 -7.80
C THR A 58 1.82 -7.25 -8.02
N ASN A 59 2.97 -7.91 -7.87
CA ASN A 59 3.05 -9.37 -7.86
C ASN A 59 2.63 -9.96 -6.50
N THR A 60 1.36 -9.77 -6.16
CA THR A 60 0.72 -10.22 -4.91
C THR A 60 -0.66 -10.79 -5.20
N ASN A 61 -1.07 -11.81 -4.45
CA ASN A 61 -2.44 -12.35 -4.54
C ASN A 61 -3.46 -11.40 -3.90
N THR A 62 -4.76 -11.64 -4.11
CA THR A 62 -5.83 -10.75 -3.64
C THR A 62 -5.85 -10.59 -2.13
N ASN A 63 -5.61 -11.66 -1.36
CA ASN A 63 -5.54 -11.58 0.10
C ASN A 63 -4.40 -10.66 0.56
N ARG A 64 -3.23 -10.74 -0.06
CA ARG A 64 -2.13 -9.81 0.25
C ARG A 64 -2.49 -8.37 -0.09
N LYS A 65 -3.18 -8.11 -1.20
CA LYS A 65 -3.68 -6.77 -1.54
C LYS A 65 -4.63 -6.25 -0.46
N ARG A 66 -5.58 -7.08 -0.01
CA ARG A 66 -6.49 -6.74 1.10
C ARG A 66 -5.73 -6.41 2.37
N ASN A 67 -4.83 -7.27 2.81
CA ASN A 67 -4.04 -7.04 4.03
C ASN A 67 -3.18 -5.77 3.94
N MET A 68 -2.64 -5.46 2.76
CA MET A 68 -1.89 -4.20 2.56
C MET A 68 -2.79 -2.98 2.75
N ILE A 69 -4.00 -2.99 2.19
CA ILE A 69 -4.97 -1.90 2.36
C ILE A 69 -5.47 -1.82 3.80
N GLU A 70 -5.81 -2.96 4.39
CA GLU A 70 -6.26 -3.08 5.78
C GLU A 70 -5.26 -2.43 6.74
N GLN A 71 -3.99 -2.84 6.67
CA GLN A 71 -2.94 -2.31 7.53
C GLN A 71 -2.75 -0.80 7.34
N ILE A 72 -2.75 -0.31 6.08
CA ILE A 72 -2.66 1.14 5.83
C ILE A 72 -3.84 1.88 6.48
N MET A 73 -5.06 1.41 6.28
CA MET A 73 -6.24 2.09 6.81
C MET A 73 -6.30 2.03 8.36
N GLN A 74 -5.87 0.91 8.96
CA GLN A 74 -5.77 0.77 10.41
C GLN A 74 -4.70 1.70 11.00
N ASP A 75 -3.53 1.81 10.37
CA ASP A 75 -2.46 2.72 10.80
C ASP A 75 -2.89 4.19 10.65
N MET A 76 -3.65 4.51 9.60
CA MET A 76 -4.32 5.80 9.40
C MET A 76 -5.56 6.01 10.30
N LYS A 77 -5.85 5.08 11.22
CA LYS A 77 -6.92 5.16 12.24
C LYS A 77 -8.35 5.23 11.70
N PHE A 78 -8.62 4.60 10.56
CA PHE A 78 -10.00 4.43 10.10
C PHE A 78 -10.77 3.41 10.97
N PRO A 79 -12.10 3.59 11.14
CA PRO A 79 -12.93 2.65 11.88
C PRO A 79 -12.92 1.25 11.25
N VAL A 80 -12.86 0.20 12.09
CA VAL A 80 -12.78 -1.21 11.65
C VAL A 80 -13.89 -1.56 10.66
N GLU A 81 -15.13 -1.14 10.91
CA GLU A 81 -16.27 -1.40 10.03
C GLU A 81 -16.05 -0.83 8.60
N LEU A 82 -15.43 0.34 8.48
CA LEU A 82 -15.11 0.93 7.18
C LEU A 82 -13.99 0.15 6.49
N VAL A 83 -12.97 -0.26 7.24
CA VAL A 83 -11.85 -1.06 6.72
C VAL A 83 -12.37 -2.38 6.15
N GLU A 84 -13.23 -3.09 6.88
CA GLU A 84 -13.85 -4.35 6.43
C GLU A 84 -14.66 -4.15 5.14
N LYS A 85 -15.49 -3.10 5.08
CA LYS A 85 -16.27 -2.76 3.88
C LYS A 85 -15.39 -2.51 2.67
N VAL A 86 -14.33 -1.70 2.82
CA VAL A 86 -13.39 -1.40 1.72
C VAL A 86 -12.66 -2.67 1.29
N CYS A 87 -12.13 -3.46 2.22
CA CYS A 87 -11.44 -4.72 1.92
C CYS A 87 -12.35 -5.75 1.24
N GLY A 88 -13.66 -5.74 1.53
CA GLY A 88 -14.66 -6.58 0.87
C GLY A 88 -14.85 -6.30 -0.62
N THR A 89 -14.43 -5.12 -1.11
CA THR A 89 -14.55 -4.74 -2.54
C THR A 89 -13.30 -5.00 -3.38
N ILE A 90 -12.21 -5.50 -2.77
CA ILE A 90 -10.91 -5.75 -3.41
C ILE A 90 -10.86 -7.12 -4.08
#